data_AF-A0A4Y2DBW1-F1
#
_entry.id   AF-A0A4Y2DBW1-F1
#
_cell.length_a   1.000
_cell.length_b   1.000
_cell.length_c   1.000
_cell.angle_alpha   90.00
_cell.angle_beta   90.00
_cell.angle_gamma   90.00
#
_symmetry.space_group_name_H-M   'P 1'
#
loop_
_entity.id
_entity.type
_entity.pdbx_description
1 polymer ?
#
loop_
_entity_poly.entity_id
_entity_poly.type
_entity_poly.pdbx_seq_one_letter_code
_entity_poly.pdbx_strand_id
1 'polypeptide(L)' 'LDRIKYVLSSYLRTRLEKIEKFGFNLLHQESPEEMNLDLMSEEERNYAQEFTSNVKNYLHVVALKNMPPNMQNIKFEEI' A
#
# COMPACT_ATOMS: atom_id res chain seq x y z
N LEU A 1 -25.04 -19.91 -3.22
CA LEU A 1 -23.64 -19.58 -3.59
C LEU A 1 -23.41 -18.07 -3.67
N ASP A 2 -24.36 -17.29 -4.21
CA ASP A 2 -24.15 -15.85 -4.45
C ASP A 2 -23.93 -15.02 -3.18
N ARG A 3 -24.64 -15.33 -2.09
CA ARG A 3 -24.44 -14.65 -0.80
C ARG A 3 -23.02 -14.81 -0.24
N ILE A 4 -22.43 -16.00 -0.38
CA ILE A 4 -21.06 -16.27 0.08
C ILE A 4 -20.05 -15.52 -0.79
N LYS A 5 -20.20 -15.59 -2.12
CA LYS A 5 -19.35 -14.85 -3.06
C LYS A 5 -19.40 -13.35 -2.79
N TYR A 6 -20.60 -12.80 -2.60
CA TYR A 6 -20.78 -11.38 -2.29
C TYR A 6 -20.04 -10.97 -1.02
N VAL A 7 -20.22 -11.73 0.08
CA VAL A 7 -19.57 -11.43 1.36
C VAL A 7 -18.06 -11.48 1.22
N LEU A 8 -17.52 -12.52 0.55
CA LEU A 8 -16.08 -12.67 0.36
C LEU A 8 -15.50 -11.53 -0.50
N SER A 9 -16.12 -11.22 -1.65
CA SER A 9 -15.66 -10.13 -2.51
C SER A 9 -15.80 -8.75 -1.85
N SER A 10 -16.84 -8.54 -1.01
CA SER A 10 -16.98 -7.32 -0.23
C SER A 10 -15.86 -7.20 0.80
N TYR A 11 -15.56 -8.29 1.51
CA TYR A 11 -14.50 -8.33 2.52
C TYR A 11 -13.12 -8.04 1.90
N LEU A 12 -12.77 -8.74 0.82
CA LEU A 12 -11.48 -8.55 0.15
C LEU A 12 -11.32 -7.15 -0.43
N ARG A 13 -12.36 -6.58 -1.07
CA ARG A 13 -12.31 -5.17 -1.54
C ARG A 13 -12.08 -4.20 -0.39
N THR A 14 -12.78 -4.39 0.72
CA THR A 14 -12.61 -3.53 1.91
C THR A 14 -11.18 -3.62 2.46
N ARG A 15 -10.55 -4.80 2.41
CA ARG A 15 -9.15 -4.97 2.81
C ARG A 15 -8.19 -4.27 1.86
N LEU A 16 -8.36 -4.42 0.54
CA LEU A 16 -7.56 -3.72 -0.46
C LEU A 16 -7.68 -2.20 -0.31
N GLU A 17 -8.88 -1.65 -0.09
CA GLU A 17 -9.07 -0.21 0.17
C GLU A 17 -8.31 0.28 1.42
N LYS A 18 -8.16 -0.58 2.45
CA LYS A 18 -7.34 -0.24 3.62
C LYS A 18 -5.85 -0.29 3.29
N ILE A 19 -5.42 -1.25 2.48
CA ILE A 19 -4.03 -1.35 2.00
C ILE A 19 -3.68 -0.15 1.12
N GLU A 20 -4.55 0.31 0.24
CA GLU A 20 -4.30 1.51 -0.57
C GLU A 20 -4.11 2.77 0.30
N LYS A 21 -4.81 2.85 1.43
CA LYS A 21 -4.74 3.99 2.36
C LYS A 21 -3.55 3.94 3.31
N PHE A 22 -3.21 2.76 3.82
CA PHE A 22 -2.24 2.57 4.92
C PHE A 22 -1.06 1.68 4.54
N GLY A 23 -0.98 1.21 3.30
CA GLY A 23 0.01 0.23 2.85
C GLY A 23 1.45 0.73 2.98
N PHE A 24 1.67 2.04 2.85
CA PHE A 24 2.98 2.64 3.12
C PHE A 24 3.40 2.37 4.58
N ASN A 25 2.57 2.76 5.55
CA ASN A 25 2.88 2.59 6.97
C ASN A 25 2.95 1.10 7.35
N LEU A 26 2.06 0.26 6.82
CA LEU A 26 2.09 -1.19 7.08
C LEU A 26 3.39 -1.84 6.60
N LEU A 27 3.86 -1.49 5.39
CA LEU A 27 5.12 -2.03 4.85
C LEU A 27 6.36 -1.55 5.62
N HIS A 28 6.30 -0.38 6.28
CA HIS A 28 7.41 0.14 7.10
C HIS A 28 7.38 -0.38 8.54
N GLN A 29 6.19 -0.65 9.10
CA GLN A 29 6.02 -1.14 10.47
C GLN A 29 6.47 -2.59 10.64
N GLU A 30 6.48 -3.38 9.56
CA GLU A 30 6.96 -4.75 9.60
C GLU A 30 8.49 -4.86 9.79
N SER A 31 8.91 -4.60 11.02
CA SER A 31 10.11 -5.20 11.59
C SER A 31 9.88 -6.71 11.78
N PRO A 32 10.94 -7.55 11.70
CA PRO A 32 10.79 -9.00 11.76
C PRO A 32 10.08 -9.54 13.01
N GLU A 33 10.00 -8.75 14.09
CA GLU A 33 9.36 -9.13 15.35
C GLU A 33 7.82 -8.99 15.29
N GLU A 34 7.29 -8.08 14.45
CA GLU A 34 5.86 -7.84 14.25
C GLU A 34 5.23 -8.77 13.18
N MET A 35 6.05 -9.48 12.40
CA MET A 35 5.63 -10.54 11.47
C MET A 35 4.85 -11.70 12.15
N ASN A 36 4.78 -11.74 13.48
CA ASN A 36 4.02 -12.75 14.22
C ASN A 36 2.50 -12.52 14.22
N LEU A 37 2.03 -11.34 13.80
CA LEU A 37 0.61 -11.09 13.53
C LEU A 37 0.41 -11.09 12.03
N ASP A 38 -0.18 -12.18 11.52
CA ASP A 38 -0.53 -12.43 10.11
C ASP A 38 -1.59 -11.42 9.61
N LEU A 39 -1.24 -10.13 9.57
CA LEU A 39 -2.13 -9.00 9.26
C LEU A 39 -2.47 -8.95 7.78
N MET A 40 -1.56 -9.45 6.94
CA MET A 40 -1.61 -9.38 5.49
C MET A 40 -1.20 -10.71 4.88
N SER A 41 -2.01 -11.24 3.96
CA SER A 41 -1.59 -12.42 3.20
C SER A 41 -0.40 -12.10 2.29
N GLU A 42 0.28 -13.13 1.79
CA GLU A 42 1.40 -12.94 0.85
C GLU A 42 0.95 -12.19 -0.42
N GLU A 43 -0.24 -12.48 -0.94
CA GLU A 43 -0.77 -11.81 -2.13
C GLU A 43 -1.11 -10.35 -1.86
N GLU A 44 -1.67 -10.05 -0.70
CA GLU A 44 -1.96 -8.68 -0.28
C GLU A 44 -0.66 -7.88 -0.09
N ARG A 45 0.41 -8.51 0.39
CA ARG A 45 1.73 -7.90 0.53
C ARG A 45 2.35 -7.57 -0.80
N ASN A 46 2.31 -8.50 -1.75
CA ASN A 46 2.78 -8.28 -3.11
C ASN A 46 2.00 -7.12 -3.75
N TYR A 47 0.68 -7.11 -3.59
CA TYR A 47 -0.17 -6.00 -4.05
C TYR A 47 0.22 -4.65 -3.41
N ALA A 48 0.46 -4.62 -2.11
CA ALA A 48 0.87 -3.40 -1.40
C ALA A 48 2.22 -2.86 -1.93
N GLN A 49 3.21 -3.73 -2.12
CA GLN A 49 4.52 -3.34 -2.64
C GLN A 49 4.46 -2.79 -4.07
N GLU A 50 3.69 -3.45 -4.94
CA GLU A 50 3.49 -2.99 -6.32
C GLU A 50 2.71 -1.66 -6.36
N PHE A 51 1.63 -1.54 -5.59
CA PHE A 51 0.82 -0.34 -5.54
C PHE A 51 1.62 0.87 -5.06
N THR A 52 2.34 0.75 -3.94
CA THR A 52 3.17 1.83 -3.40
C THR A 52 4.28 2.26 -4.35
N SER A 53 4.92 1.30 -5.02
CA SER A 53 5.95 1.58 -6.04
C SER A 53 5.36 2.31 -7.25
N ASN A 54 4.18 1.89 -7.72
CA ASN A 54 3.50 2.51 -8.84
C ASN A 54 3.06 3.94 -8.53
N VAL A 55 2.49 4.19 -7.35
CA VAL A 55 2.09 5.54 -6.92
C VAL A 55 3.30 6.47 -6.82
N LYS A 56 4.41 6.00 -6.22
CA LYS A 56 5.66 6.76 -6.13
C LYS A 56 6.21 7.13 -7.51
N ASN A 57 6.25 6.17 -8.42
CA ASN A 57 6.71 6.39 -9.80
C ASN A 57 5.82 7.37 -10.55
N TYR A 58 4.49 7.20 -10.45
CA TYR A 58 3.52 8.10 -11.07
C TYR A 58 3.70 9.54 -10.59
N LEU A 59 3.76 9.74 -9.27
CA LEU A 59 3.91 11.08 -8.69
C LEU A 59 5.25 11.72 -9.07
N HIS A 60 6.31 10.92 -9.12
CA HIS A 60 7.62 11.37 -9.57
C HIS A 60 7.59 11.84 -11.04
N VAL A 61 7.02 11.02 -11.93
CA VAL A 61 6.96 11.31 -13.36
C VAL A 61 6.07 12.50 -13.69
N VAL A 62 4.95 12.67 -12.97
CA VAL A 62 3.96 13.72 -13.26
C VAL A 62 4.36 15.05 -12.63
N ALA A 63 4.80 15.05 -11.37
CA ALA A 63 5.01 16.28 -10.62
C ALA A 63 6.44 16.44 -10.11
N LEU A 64 6.96 15.48 -9.35
CA LEU A 64 8.16 15.72 -8.53
C LEU A 64 9.41 16.01 -9.35
N LYS A 65 9.59 15.39 -10.51
CA LYS A 65 10.75 15.66 -11.39
C LYS A 65 10.84 17.13 -11.84
N ASN A 66 9.72 17.84 -11.86
CA ASN A 66 9.63 19.24 -12.28
C ASN A 66 9.74 20.21 -11.09
N MET A 67 9.71 19.70 -9.85
CA MET A 67 9.88 20.53 -8.66
C MET A 67 11.34 20.93 -8.47
N PRO A 68 11.62 21.99 -7.69
CA PRO A 68 12.98 22.32 -7.29
C PRO A 68 13.70 21.13 -6.62
N PRO A 69 15.04 21.01 -6.72
CA PRO A 69 15.79 19.81 -6.31
C PRO A 69 15.54 19.30 -4.89
N ASN A 70 15.25 20.21 -3.96
CA ASN A 70 14.97 19.91 -2.55
C ASN A 70 13.54 19.38 -2.30
N MET A 71 12.65 19.41 -3.29
CA MET A 71 11.25 19.01 -3.19
C MET A 71 10.89 17.82 -4.09
N GLN A 72 11.87 17.22 -4.78
CA GLN A 72 11.62 16.11 -5.71
C GLN A 72 11.42 14.76 -5.00
N ASN A 73 11.74 14.67 -3.70
CA ASN A 73 11.63 13.45 -2.91
C ASN A 73 10.56 13.61 -1.84
N ILE A 74 9.59 12.69 -1.84
CA ILE A 74 8.60 12.56 -0.76
C ILE A 74 9.04 11.44 0.16
N LYS A 75 9.10 11.75 1.46
CA LYS A 75 9.19 10.74 2.52
C LYS A 75 7.78 10.32 2.89
N PHE A 76 7.41 9.11 2.52
CA PHE A 76 6.12 8.51 2.91
C PHE A 76 6.11 8.07 4.39
N GLU A 77 7.24 8.21 5.10
CA GLU A 77 7.41 7.89 6.53
C GLU A 77 6.76 8.92 7.47
N GLU A 78 6.48 10.14 6.98
CA GLU A 78 6.01 11.28 7.79
C GLU A 78 4.51 11.61 7.57
N ILE A 79 3.77 10.76 6.84
CA ILE A 79 2.33 10.91 6.56
C ILE A 79 1.52 9.85 7.31
#